data_AF-A0A8J8T5I9-F1
#
_entry.id   AF-A0A8J8T5I9-F1
#
_cell.length_a   1.000
_cell.length_b   1.000
_cell.length_c   1.000
_cell.angle_alpha   90.00
_cell.angle_beta   90.00
_cell.angle_gamma   90.00
#
_symmetry.space_group_name_H-M   'P 1'
#
loop_
_entity.id
_entity.type
_entity.pdbx_description
1 polymer ?
#
loop_
_entity_poly.entity_id
_entity_poly.type
_entity_poly.pdbx_seq_one_letter_code
_entity_poly.pdbx_strand_id
1 'polypeptide(L)'
;MSTKILASLLLFCTTVFAADSNACRKFICAKESEKELFKHQDHWKCGIENGTSEMHIRQCDTIHDVEYACDPTTWRCEKKNPGLPLLQSPILQQSRLLQSKGAEYITQKLPGEACTVKEECHNKKCLVVKNGKSICVGDEMDSPCENSTTCDRGLYCHVGHNESSGLCKLQRDIGFSCDHTMACVNWGLCNNSMCIYKRSLNISSYIESPQHVELCYHKAFREKLHNGTKSFLCSSGDYLDSTHIRQQPNDTCTYHSLGNHGHETPTFAEKSQCGYSKTGKAFCDYREGDELHTRTLKIVEEFWRAKPNCHVNSPFGCDHAMETPGYYVTQGVHYELHHSRYLQDNDACVKEILHAPYWKEYQQKMQEELAKYYIEPNDHAGVLCLGVLSLVALVTSVMF
;
A
#
# COMPACT_ATOMS: atom_id res chain seq x y z
N MET A 1 73.17 3.05 -35.84
CA MET A 1 72.30 3.01 -37.04
C MET A 1 71.23 1.95 -36.79
N SER A 2 69.95 2.36 -36.75
CA SER A 2 68.75 1.55 -36.99
C SER A 2 68.48 0.30 -36.13
N THR A 3 67.26 -0.08 -35.76
CA THR A 3 65.93 0.52 -35.58
C THR A 3 65.07 -0.62 -35.02
N LYS A 4 63.98 -0.26 -34.33
CA LYS A 4 62.75 -1.06 -34.12
C LYS A 4 62.73 -2.10 -33.00
N ILE A 5 62.39 -1.56 -31.84
CA ILE A 5 61.35 -2.07 -30.93
C ILE A 5 60.13 -2.47 -31.77
N LEU A 6 59.71 -3.73 -31.71
CA LEU A 6 58.42 -4.19 -32.22
C LEU A 6 57.40 -4.14 -31.09
N ALA A 7 56.66 -3.03 -31.06
CA ALA A 7 55.34 -2.93 -30.45
C ALA A 7 54.30 -3.13 -31.56
N SER A 8 53.41 -4.11 -31.39
CA SER A 8 52.25 -4.43 -32.24
C SER A 8 51.56 -5.63 -31.60
N LEU A 9 50.27 -5.75 -31.28
CA LEU A 9 49.01 -5.04 -31.46
C LEU A 9 48.15 -5.56 -30.27
N LEU A 10 47.62 -4.77 -29.32
CA LEU A 10 46.35 -4.04 -29.42
C LEU A 10 45.30 -4.70 -30.33
N LEU A 11 44.48 -5.58 -29.77
CA LEU A 11 43.05 -5.63 -30.12
C LEU A 11 42.22 -5.86 -28.85
N PHE A 12 41.55 -4.78 -28.46
CA PHE A 12 40.50 -4.72 -27.45
C PHE A 12 39.35 -5.66 -27.85
N CYS A 13 38.98 -6.56 -26.95
CA CYS A 13 37.62 -7.09 -26.83
C CYS A 13 37.20 -7.05 -25.37
N THR A 14 37.38 -5.88 -24.74
CA THR A 14 36.49 -5.48 -23.66
C THR A 14 35.29 -4.82 -24.32
N THR A 15 34.28 -5.60 -24.66
CA THR A 15 32.94 -5.04 -24.81
C THR A 15 32.51 -4.57 -23.42
N VAL A 16 32.87 -3.33 -23.10
CA VAL A 16 32.19 -2.55 -22.07
C VAL A 16 30.78 -2.33 -22.60
N PHE A 17 29.91 -3.30 -22.36
CA PHE A 17 28.48 -3.04 -22.39
C PHE A 17 28.18 -2.19 -21.17
N ALA A 18 28.36 -0.87 -21.30
CA ALA A 18 27.58 0.07 -20.53
C ALA A 18 26.14 -0.10 -21.05
N ALA A 19 25.44 -1.12 -20.57
CA ALA A 19 23.99 -1.10 -20.58
C ALA A 19 23.60 0.23 -19.95
N ASP A 20 22.90 1.07 -20.70
CA ASP A 20 22.49 2.41 -20.27
C ASP A 20 21.73 2.25 -18.95
N SER A 21 22.43 2.47 -17.83
CA SER A 21 21.97 2.11 -16.48
C SER A 21 20.82 2.99 -16.01
N ASN A 22 20.32 3.86 -16.90
CA ASN A 22 19.39 4.93 -16.65
C ASN A 22 18.02 4.69 -17.29
N ALA A 23 17.77 3.52 -17.91
CA ALA A 23 16.44 3.18 -18.42
C ALA A 23 15.75 2.16 -17.51
N CYS A 24 14.45 2.36 -17.24
CA CYS A 24 13.67 1.33 -16.58
C CYS A 24 13.44 0.16 -17.51
N ARG A 25 13.45 -1.04 -16.93
CA ARG A 25 13.20 -2.27 -17.66
C ARG A 25 11.75 -2.31 -18.10
N LYS A 26 11.51 -2.76 -19.33
CA LYS A 26 10.16 -3.04 -19.83
C LYS A 26 9.75 -4.42 -19.33
N PHE A 27 8.53 -4.49 -18.80
CA PHE A 27 7.91 -5.73 -18.37
C PHE A 27 6.87 -6.14 -19.38
N ILE A 28 6.89 -7.38 -19.83
CA ILE A 28 5.88 -7.88 -20.76
C ILE A 28 5.19 -9.09 -20.13
N CYS A 29 3.89 -8.96 -19.92
CA CYS A 29 3.01 -10.07 -19.58
C CYS A 29 2.50 -10.74 -20.86
N ALA A 30 2.92 -11.97 -21.16
CA ALA A 30 2.34 -12.74 -22.25
C ALA A 30 1.16 -13.59 -21.74
N LYS A 31 -0.03 -13.46 -22.35
CA LYS A 31 -1.14 -14.42 -22.17
C LYS A 31 -0.92 -15.65 -23.05
N GLU A 32 -1.36 -16.80 -22.58
CA GLU A 32 -1.24 -18.09 -23.28
C GLU A 32 -1.80 -18.15 -24.70
N SER A 33 -2.65 -17.21 -25.12
CA SER A 33 -3.22 -17.21 -26.47
C SER A 33 -2.28 -16.61 -27.53
N GLU A 34 -1.14 -16.01 -27.15
CA GLU A 34 -0.10 -15.51 -28.06
C GLU A 34 1.03 -16.55 -28.27
N LYS A 35 0.66 -17.84 -28.25
CA LYS A 35 1.54 -19.02 -28.34
C LYS A 35 1.95 -19.38 -29.79
N GLU A 36 2.68 -18.51 -30.48
CA GLU A 36 3.62 -19.01 -31.51
C GLU A 36 5.06 -19.08 -31.04
N LEU A 37 5.40 -18.45 -29.90
CA LEU A 37 6.77 -18.45 -29.37
C LEU A 37 7.02 -19.43 -28.21
N PHE A 38 6.00 -19.96 -27.52
CA PHE A 38 6.19 -20.75 -26.30
C PHE A 38 5.29 -22.00 -26.23
N LYS A 39 5.82 -23.15 -26.67
CA LYS A 39 5.13 -24.44 -26.55
C LYS A 39 5.22 -24.97 -25.10
N HIS A 40 4.04 -25.28 -24.55
CA HIS A 40 3.74 -26.07 -23.35
C HIS A 40 3.55 -25.34 -21.99
N GLN A 41 2.38 -25.66 -21.39
CA GLN A 41 1.89 -25.51 -20.00
C GLN A 41 1.40 -24.14 -19.50
N ASP A 42 0.33 -24.23 -18.68
CA ASP A 42 -0.56 -23.18 -18.18
C ASP A 42 0.10 -22.27 -17.11
N HIS A 43 1.04 -21.42 -17.54
CA HIS A 43 1.76 -20.51 -16.66
C HIS A 43 1.95 -19.12 -17.26
N TRP A 44 1.76 -18.07 -16.45
CA TRP A 44 2.21 -16.72 -16.77
C TRP A 44 3.73 -16.68 -16.79
N LYS A 45 4.31 -16.16 -17.88
CA LYS A 45 5.75 -15.96 -18.03
C LYS A 45 6.04 -14.46 -18.04
N CYS A 46 6.78 -13.98 -17.04
CA CYS A 46 7.27 -12.60 -17.00
C CYS A 46 8.59 -12.51 -17.78
N GLY A 47 8.61 -11.69 -18.84
CA GLY A 47 9.82 -11.38 -19.60
C GLY A 47 10.36 -9.99 -19.26
N ILE A 48 11.69 -9.84 -19.29
CA ILE A 48 12.37 -8.55 -19.29
C ILE A 48 12.99 -8.36 -20.66
N GLU A 49 12.64 -7.27 -21.35
CA GLU A 49 13.37 -6.81 -22.53
C GLU A 49 14.54 -5.94 -22.06
N ASN A 50 15.73 -6.52 -21.98
CA ASN A 50 16.96 -5.73 -21.92
C ASN A 50 17.23 -5.24 -23.35
N GLY A 51 17.65 -3.98 -23.55
CA GLY A 51 17.78 -3.30 -24.86
C GLY A 51 18.68 -3.96 -25.93
N THR A 52 19.02 -5.24 -25.78
CA THR A 52 19.65 -6.14 -26.75
C THR A 52 18.67 -7.08 -27.46
N SER A 53 17.35 -6.94 -27.29
CA SER A 53 16.31 -7.83 -27.86
C SER A 53 16.31 -9.26 -27.29
N GLU A 54 17.11 -9.54 -26.26
CA GLU A 54 17.10 -10.82 -25.56
C GLU A 54 16.01 -10.80 -24.48
N MET A 55 14.96 -11.59 -24.70
CA MET A 55 13.90 -11.82 -23.73
C MET A 55 14.31 -12.95 -22.78
N HIS A 56 14.63 -12.61 -21.53
CA HIS A 56 14.86 -13.62 -20.50
C HIS A 56 13.52 -14.07 -19.92
N ILE A 57 13.09 -15.25 -20.34
CA ILE A 57 11.86 -15.88 -19.87
C ILE A 57 12.22 -16.84 -18.76
N ARG A 58 11.74 -16.56 -17.56
CA ARG A 58 11.82 -17.52 -16.46
C ARG A 58 10.46 -18.11 -16.21
N GLN A 59 10.36 -19.41 -16.40
CA GLN A 59 9.21 -20.21 -16.01
C GLN A 59 9.25 -20.33 -14.48
N CYS A 60 8.27 -19.75 -13.80
CA CYS A 60 7.99 -20.07 -12.41
C CYS A 60 7.01 -21.25 -12.46
N ASP A 61 7.50 -22.46 -12.21
CA ASP A 61 6.61 -23.61 -12.02
C ASP A 61 5.69 -23.31 -10.82
N THR A 62 4.47 -23.84 -10.90
CA THR A 62 3.38 -23.69 -9.93
C THR A 62 3.83 -23.46 -8.49
N ILE A 63 3.25 -22.44 -7.86
CA ILE A 63 3.33 -22.14 -6.43
C ILE A 63 2.58 -23.24 -5.64
N HIS A 64 3.15 -24.43 -5.62
CA HIS A 64 2.86 -25.48 -4.65
C HIS A 64 4.21 -26.13 -4.35
N ASP A 65 4.67 -25.96 -3.11
CA ASP A 65 5.93 -26.44 -2.54
C ASP A 65 7.21 -25.57 -2.70
N VAL A 66 7.35 -24.68 -1.71
CA VAL A 66 8.55 -24.34 -0.92
C VAL A 66 9.93 -24.58 -1.57
N GLU A 67 10.63 -23.48 -1.92
CA GLU A 67 12.05 -23.20 -1.57
C GLU A 67 12.69 -22.05 -2.37
N TYR A 68 11.96 -21.44 -3.31
CA TYR A 68 12.50 -20.36 -4.14
C TYR A 68 11.67 -19.07 -4.00
N ALA A 69 12.32 -17.99 -3.56
CA ALA A 69 11.77 -16.64 -3.64
C ALA A 69 12.55 -15.87 -4.71
N CYS A 70 11.84 -15.20 -5.62
CA CYS A 70 12.47 -14.23 -6.51
C CYS A 70 12.88 -13.02 -5.68
N ASP A 71 14.19 -12.81 -5.52
CA ASP A 71 14.71 -11.54 -5.02
C ASP A 71 14.42 -10.45 -6.07
N PRO A 72 13.59 -9.43 -5.77
CA PRO A 72 13.22 -8.40 -6.74
C PRO A 72 14.38 -7.47 -7.11
N THR A 73 15.53 -7.57 -6.42
CA THR A 73 16.75 -6.81 -6.73
C THR A 73 17.75 -7.58 -7.59
N THR A 74 17.77 -8.92 -7.55
CA THR A 74 18.75 -9.75 -8.30
C THR A 74 18.10 -10.75 -9.27
N TRP A 75 16.81 -11.04 -9.12
CA TRP A 75 15.98 -11.98 -9.88
C TRP A 75 16.63 -13.35 -10.14
N ARG A 76 17.47 -13.80 -9.20
CA ARG A 76 17.94 -15.19 -9.11
C ARG A 76 17.00 -15.97 -8.18
N CYS A 77 16.63 -17.19 -8.58
CA CYS A 77 16.00 -18.15 -7.69
C CYS A 77 17.12 -18.73 -6.82
N GLU A 78 17.41 -18.08 -5.69
CA GLU A 78 18.42 -18.57 -4.77
C GLU A 78 17.78 -19.46 -3.71
N LYS A 79 18.41 -20.60 -3.47
CA LYS A 79 18.05 -21.48 -2.36
C LYS A 79 18.32 -20.73 -1.06
N LYS A 80 17.34 -20.66 -0.16
CA LYS A 80 17.41 -19.89 1.09
C LYS A 80 18.62 -20.33 1.92
N ASN A 81 19.67 -19.50 1.99
CA ASN A 81 20.82 -19.76 2.86
C ASN A 81 20.65 -18.95 4.16
N PRO A 82 20.58 -19.57 5.36
CA PRO A 82 20.07 -18.93 6.58
C PRO A 82 21.05 -18.00 7.31
N GLY A 83 22.08 -17.43 6.65
CA GLY A 83 23.28 -17.01 7.39
C GLY A 83 24.05 -15.76 7.00
N LEU A 84 23.53 -14.77 6.26
CA LEU A 84 24.30 -13.52 6.05
C LEU A 84 23.46 -12.24 6.21
N PRO A 85 23.88 -11.30 7.09
CA PRO A 85 23.27 -9.98 7.22
C PRO A 85 23.94 -8.99 6.26
N LEU A 86 23.19 -8.50 5.26
CA LEU A 86 23.55 -7.28 4.53
C LEU A 86 22.84 -6.09 5.18
N LEU A 87 23.61 -5.03 5.48
CA LEU A 87 23.10 -3.74 5.97
C LEU A 87 22.03 -3.20 5.01
N GLN A 88 20.77 -3.13 5.44
CA GLN A 88 19.66 -2.60 4.64
C GLN A 88 18.64 -1.84 5.48
N SER A 89 18.06 -0.82 4.83
CA SER A 89 17.05 0.11 5.35
C SER A 89 15.86 -0.59 6.03
N PRO A 90 15.35 -0.08 7.18
CA PRO A 90 14.20 -0.65 7.90
C PRO A 90 12.92 -0.80 7.04
N ILE A 91 12.74 0.06 6.03
CA ILE A 91 11.55 0.07 5.15
C ILE A 91 11.56 -1.12 4.18
N LEU A 92 12.76 -1.56 3.76
CA LEU A 92 12.94 -2.74 2.93
C LEU A 92 12.76 -4.04 3.72
N GLN A 93 13.03 -4.04 5.03
CA GLN A 93 12.72 -5.18 5.90
C GLN A 93 11.21 -5.42 6.01
N GLN A 94 10.40 -4.37 6.14
CA GLN A 94 8.94 -4.53 6.25
C GLN A 94 8.31 -5.00 4.92
N SER A 95 8.82 -4.50 3.80
CA SER A 95 8.39 -4.92 2.45
C SER A 95 8.85 -6.35 2.10
N ARG A 96 10.06 -6.74 2.51
CA ARG A 96 10.56 -8.13 2.36
C ARG A 96 9.92 -9.10 3.35
N LEU A 97 9.47 -8.65 4.53
CA LEU A 97 8.67 -9.47 5.43
C LEU A 97 7.32 -9.85 4.80
N LEU A 98 6.74 -8.96 3.99
CA LEU A 98 5.51 -9.22 3.23
C LEU A 98 5.74 -10.08 1.98
N GLN A 99 6.95 -10.05 1.37
CA GLN A 99 7.23 -10.76 0.11
C GLN A 99 8.05 -12.07 0.25
N SER A 100 8.81 -12.29 1.34
CA SER A 100 9.75 -13.43 1.46
C SER A 100 9.21 -14.67 2.20
N LYS A 101 7.91 -14.70 2.47
CA LYS A 101 7.23 -15.86 3.07
C LYS A 101 5.97 -16.19 2.29
N GLY A 102 6.13 -16.89 1.17
CA GLY A 102 5.06 -17.62 0.48
C GLY A 102 4.59 -18.88 1.21
N ALA A 103 4.52 -18.82 2.54
CA ALA A 103 3.47 -19.55 3.23
C ALA A 103 2.23 -18.67 3.08
N GLU A 104 1.05 -19.27 3.01
CA GLU A 104 -0.07 -18.64 3.70
C GLU A 104 0.42 -18.35 5.13
N TYR A 105 0.95 -17.15 5.38
CA TYR A 105 0.55 -16.50 6.60
C TYR A 105 -0.95 -16.35 6.38
N ILE A 106 -1.70 -17.35 6.83
CA ILE A 106 -2.97 -17.08 7.44
C ILE A 106 -2.59 -16.06 8.50
N THR A 107 -2.61 -14.77 8.14
CA THR A 107 -2.75 -13.70 9.11
C THR A 107 -4.06 -14.09 9.76
N GLN A 108 -3.94 -14.81 10.88
CA GLN A 108 -5.09 -15.36 11.54
C GLN A 108 -6.00 -14.18 11.82
N LYS A 109 -7.20 -14.29 11.27
CA LYS A 109 -8.19 -13.23 11.25
C LYS A 109 -8.45 -12.78 12.68
N LEU A 110 -8.41 -11.48 12.86
CA LEU A 110 -8.61 -10.84 14.14
C LEU A 110 -10.09 -10.78 14.51
N PRO A 111 -10.41 -10.60 15.79
CA PRO A 111 -11.79 -10.43 16.23
C PRO A 111 -12.54 -9.35 15.41
N GLY A 112 -13.69 -9.71 14.85
CA GLY A 112 -14.49 -8.86 13.98
C GLY A 112 -14.39 -9.13 12.48
N GLU A 113 -13.41 -9.91 12.04
CA GLU A 113 -13.22 -10.26 10.62
C GLU A 113 -14.04 -11.50 10.24
N ALA A 114 -14.59 -11.54 9.02
CA ALA A 114 -15.36 -12.70 8.54
C ALA A 114 -14.53 -13.98 8.54
N CYS A 115 -15.09 -15.10 8.97
CA CYS A 115 -14.45 -16.42 8.93
C CYS A 115 -15.39 -17.49 8.38
N THR A 116 -14.85 -18.54 7.78
CA THR A 116 -15.66 -19.73 7.43
C THR A 116 -15.39 -20.91 8.34
N VAL A 117 -14.13 -21.07 8.77
CA VAL A 117 -13.71 -22.09 9.74
C VAL A 117 -12.95 -21.46 10.89
N LYS A 118 -12.90 -22.17 12.02
CA LYS A 118 -12.26 -21.66 13.24
C LYS A 118 -10.75 -21.45 13.07
N GLU A 119 -10.09 -22.25 12.22
CA GLU A 119 -8.66 -22.20 11.95
C GLU A 119 -8.22 -20.88 11.29
N GLU A 120 -9.15 -20.17 10.65
CA GLU A 120 -8.89 -18.84 10.10
C GLU A 120 -8.69 -17.80 11.20
N CYS A 121 -9.28 -17.97 12.38
CA CYS A 121 -9.29 -16.98 13.45
C CYS A 121 -8.10 -17.12 14.41
N HIS A 122 -7.58 -15.99 14.90
CA HIS A 122 -6.44 -15.97 15.83
C HIS A 122 -6.70 -16.81 17.09
N ASN A 123 -7.90 -16.65 17.67
CA ASN A 123 -8.31 -17.39 18.87
C ASN A 123 -8.93 -18.75 18.59
N LYS A 124 -8.93 -19.20 17.32
CA LYS A 124 -9.62 -20.42 16.89
C LYS A 124 -11.13 -20.43 17.25
N LYS A 125 -11.75 -19.25 17.27
CA LYS A 125 -13.17 -19.04 17.56
C LYS A 125 -13.81 -18.31 16.39
N CYS A 126 -14.69 -19.01 15.66
CA CYS A 126 -15.48 -18.48 14.55
C CYS A 126 -16.96 -18.68 14.88
N LEU A 127 -17.70 -17.59 15.10
CA LEU A 127 -19.10 -17.64 15.53
C LEU A 127 -20.03 -17.10 14.44
N VAL A 128 -21.12 -17.82 14.18
CA VAL A 128 -22.21 -17.37 13.32
C VAL A 128 -22.96 -16.24 14.03
N VAL A 129 -22.97 -15.05 13.43
CA VAL A 129 -23.75 -13.89 13.91
C VAL A 129 -25.05 -13.75 13.12
N LYS A 130 -25.91 -12.81 13.57
CA LYS A 130 -27.17 -12.49 12.88
C LYS A 130 -26.90 -12.22 11.39
N ASN A 131 -27.75 -12.78 10.53
CA ASN A 131 -27.64 -12.78 9.06
C ASN A 131 -26.76 -13.89 8.45
N GLY A 132 -26.37 -14.91 9.23
CA GLY A 132 -25.67 -16.09 8.70
C GLY A 132 -24.22 -15.86 8.29
N LYS A 133 -23.68 -14.67 8.56
CA LYS A 133 -22.24 -14.39 8.46
C LYS A 133 -21.55 -14.95 9.69
N SER A 134 -20.37 -15.53 9.51
CA SER A 134 -19.53 -16.00 10.61
C SER A 134 -18.37 -15.03 10.79
N ILE A 135 -18.06 -14.65 12.04
CA ILE A 135 -16.97 -13.74 12.36
C ILE A 135 -16.03 -14.34 13.41
N CYS A 136 -14.76 -13.95 13.35
CA CYS A 136 -13.81 -14.25 14.40
C CYS A 136 -14.20 -13.48 15.67
N VAL A 137 -14.16 -14.17 16.81
CA VAL A 137 -14.42 -13.55 18.11
C VAL A 137 -13.20 -13.69 19.01
N GLY A 138 -12.95 -12.63 19.78
CA GLY A 138 -11.84 -12.62 20.72
C GLY A 138 -12.23 -13.17 22.08
N ASP A 139 -11.32 -13.00 23.02
CA ASP A 139 -11.54 -13.28 24.42
C ASP A 139 -12.33 -12.14 25.07
N GLU A 140 -13.25 -12.54 25.93
CA GLU A 140 -14.21 -11.65 26.57
C GLU A 140 -13.57 -10.82 27.69
N MET A 141 -14.29 -9.81 28.17
CA MET A 141 -13.83 -8.94 29.24
C MET A 141 -13.36 -9.76 30.45
N ASP A 142 -12.25 -9.33 31.05
CA ASP A 142 -11.58 -9.97 32.18
C ASP A 142 -10.99 -11.36 31.90
N SER A 143 -11.00 -11.82 30.64
CA SER A 143 -10.25 -13.01 30.25
C SER A 143 -8.74 -12.76 30.23
N PRO A 144 -7.90 -13.74 30.63
CA PRO A 144 -6.45 -13.65 30.48
C PRO A 144 -6.04 -13.46 29.02
N CYS A 145 -5.06 -12.59 28.80
CA CYS A 145 -4.51 -12.31 27.47
C CYS A 145 -3.00 -12.07 27.55
N GLU A 146 -2.29 -12.40 26.48
CA GLU A 146 -0.87 -12.06 26.31
C GLU A 146 -0.68 -10.84 25.41
N ASN A 147 -1.64 -10.58 24.53
CA ASN A 147 -1.59 -9.52 23.53
C ASN A 147 -3.00 -8.98 23.27
N SER A 148 -3.08 -7.75 22.76
CA SER A 148 -4.39 -7.16 22.44
C SER A 148 -5.09 -7.89 21.30
N THR A 149 -4.38 -8.56 20.39
CA THR A 149 -4.96 -9.27 19.23
C THR A 149 -5.88 -10.44 19.59
N THR A 150 -5.75 -10.96 20.81
CA THR A 150 -6.64 -12.01 21.34
C THR A 150 -7.92 -11.44 21.95
N CYS A 151 -7.99 -10.18 22.34
CA CYS A 151 -9.18 -9.62 22.98
C CYS A 151 -10.28 -9.31 21.95
N ASP A 152 -11.55 -9.46 22.34
CA ASP A 152 -12.67 -9.18 21.44
C ASP A 152 -12.74 -7.70 21.03
N ARG A 153 -13.53 -7.37 20.01
CA ARG A 153 -13.70 -5.99 19.55
C ARG A 153 -14.12 -5.05 20.67
N GLY A 154 -13.53 -3.87 20.71
CA GLY A 154 -13.76 -2.89 21.79
C GLY A 154 -12.99 -3.21 23.07
N LEU A 155 -12.20 -4.28 23.10
CA LEU A 155 -11.33 -4.64 24.21
C LEU A 155 -9.85 -4.54 23.82
N TYR A 156 -8.98 -4.45 24.82
CA TYR A 156 -7.53 -4.49 24.68
C TYR A 156 -6.91 -5.28 25.82
N CYS A 157 -5.70 -5.80 25.62
CA CYS A 157 -5.01 -6.53 26.67
C CYS A 157 -4.28 -5.55 27.59
N HIS A 158 -4.81 -5.36 28.81
CA HIS A 158 -4.19 -4.52 29.82
C HIS A 158 -3.27 -5.37 30.69
N VAL A 159 -1.98 -5.09 30.61
CA VAL A 159 -0.97 -5.72 31.47
C VAL A 159 -0.71 -4.80 32.66
N GLY A 160 -1.01 -5.27 33.87
CA GLY A 160 -0.74 -4.53 35.09
C GLY A 160 0.77 -4.29 35.29
N HIS A 161 1.12 -3.26 36.05
CA HIS A 161 2.52 -3.04 36.43
C HIS A 161 3.07 -4.26 37.19
N ASN A 162 4.06 -4.95 36.58
CA ASN A 162 4.72 -6.16 37.07
C ASN A 162 3.99 -7.49 36.84
N GLU A 163 3.00 -7.54 35.95
CA GLU A 163 2.35 -8.79 35.55
C GLU A 163 2.93 -9.31 34.23
N SER A 164 3.11 -10.64 34.11
CA SER A 164 3.55 -11.28 32.87
C SER A 164 2.41 -11.60 31.90
N SER A 165 1.16 -11.47 32.36
CA SER A 165 -0.07 -11.70 31.61
C SER A 165 -1.06 -10.58 31.91
N GLY A 166 -1.78 -10.12 30.89
CA GLY A 166 -2.81 -9.11 31.05
C GLY A 166 -4.21 -9.70 31.14
N LEU A 167 -5.19 -8.81 31.28
CA LEU A 167 -6.62 -9.12 31.15
C LEU A 167 -7.22 -8.28 30.03
N CYS A 168 -8.19 -8.82 29.30
CA CYS A 168 -8.95 -8.06 28.32
C CYS A 168 -9.83 -7.01 29.02
N LYS A 169 -9.57 -5.73 28.76
CA LYS A 169 -10.29 -4.59 29.33
C LYS A 169 -10.93 -3.74 28.24
N LEU A 170 -11.96 -3.00 28.59
CA LEU A 170 -12.63 -2.06 27.67
C LEU A 170 -11.67 -1.00 27.16
N GLN A 171 -11.69 -0.76 25.85
CA GLN A 171 -11.04 0.39 25.25
C GLN A 171 -11.65 1.69 25.79
N ARG A 172 -10.80 2.71 25.87
CA ARG A 172 -11.09 4.04 26.38
C ARG A 172 -11.53 4.93 25.23
N ASP A 173 -12.63 5.65 25.43
CA ASP A 173 -13.15 6.57 24.43
C ASP A 173 -12.24 7.82 24.31
N ILE A 174 -12.51 8.64 23.30
CA ILE A 174 -11.78 9.87 23.06
C ILE A 174 -11.90 10.83 24.25
N GLY A 175 -10.79 11.49 24.60
CA GLY A 175 -10.69 12.41 25.74
C GLY A 175 -10.35 11.74 27.07
N PHE A 176 -10.40 10.41 27.14
CA PHE A 176 -9.92 9.68 28.31
C PHE A 176 -8.40 9.51 28.30
N SER A 177 -7.82 9.36 29.48
CA SER A 177 -6.38 9.12 29.62
C SER A 177 -5.99 7.76 29.06
N CYS A 178 -4.78 7.65 28.53
CA CYS A 178 -4.24 6.41 27.98
C CYS A 178 -2.74 6.30 28.28
N ASP A 179 -2.27 5.06 28.31
CA ASP A 179 -0.87 4.65 28.46
C ASP A 179 -0.26 4.20 27.13
N HIS A 180 -1.08 3.65 26.23
CA HIS A 180 -0.67 3.27 24.89
C HIS A 180 -1.85 3.28 23.91
N THR A 181 -1.56 3.29 22.61
CA THR A 181 -2.57 3.36 21.54
C THR A 181 -3.62 2.24 21.59
N MET A 182 -3.26 1.01 21.98
CA MET A 182 -4.23 -0.09 22.07
C MET A 182 -5.31 0.14 23.13
N ALA A 183 -5.07 1.01 24.11
CA ALA A 183 -6.03 1.32 25.15
C ALA A 183 -7.14 2.23 24.63
N CYS A 184 -6.96 2.91 23.49
CA CYS A 184 -7.97 3.74 22.88
C CYS A 184 -8.89 2.92 21.96
N VAL A 185 -10.12 3.39 21.81
CA VAL A 185 -11.04 2.94 20.77
C VAL A 185 -10.37 2.97 19.39
N ASN A 186 -10.78 2.08 18.49
CA ASN A 186 -10.09 1.87 17.21
C ASN A 186 -10.11 3.08 16.23
N TRP A 187 -10.99 4.06 16.45
CA TRP A 187 -10.98 5.36 15.76
C TRP A 187 -10.13 6.43 16.47
N GLY A 188 -9.39 6.06 17.51
CA GLY A 188 -8.46 6.92 18.23
C GLY A 188 -7.05 6.34 18.34
N LEU A 189 -6.10 7.20 18.73
CA LEU A 189 -4.73 6.83 19.13
C LEU A 189 -4.37 7.57 20.42
N CYS A 190 -3.43 7.01 21.17
CA CYS A 190 -2.94 7.65 22.40
C CYS A 190 -1.92 8.72 22.05
N ASN A 191 -2.11 9.96 22.49
CA ASN A 191 -1.18 11.05 22.27
C ASN A 191 -1.21 12.03 23.44
N ASN A 192 -0.03 12.29 24.01
CA ASN A 192 0.19 13.00 25.26
C ASN A 192 -0.71 12.45 26.38
N SER A 193 -0.71 11.13 26.52
CA SER A 193 -1.52 10.38 27.50
C SER A 193 -3.04 10.58 27.39
N MET A 194 -3.55 11.01 26.23
CA MET A 194 -4.99 11.09 25.96
C MET A 194 -5.38 10.41 24.65
N CYS A 195 -6.56 9.78 24.63
CA CYS A 195 -7.11 9.24 23.40
C CYS A 195 -7.62 10.38 22.51
N ILE A 196 -7.07 10.49 21.29
CA ILE A 196 -7.43 11.51 20.30
C ILE A 196 -7.97 10.83 19.05
N TYR A 197 -8.96 11.43 18.39
CA TYR A 197 -9.50 10.94 17.12
C TYR A 197 -8.42 10.86 16.03
N LYS A 198 -8.48 9.82 15.21
CA LYS A 198 -7.74 9.79 13.94
C LYS A 198 -8.23 10.94 13.04
N ARG A 199 -7.32 11.51 12.27
CA ARG A 199 -7.56 12.62 11.33
C ARG A 199 -8.19 13.87 11.96
N SER A 200 -7.98 14.15 13.24
CA SER A 200 -8.60 15.30 13.91
C SER A 200 -7.64 16.45 14.24
N LEU A 201 -6.33 16.22 14.21
CA LEU A 201 -5.35 17.25 14.57
C LEU A 201 -5.05 18.18 13.39
N ASN A 202 -5.18 19.48 13.64
CA ASN A 202 -4.85 20.53 12.68
C ASN A 202 -3.34 20.66 12.48
N ILE A 203 -2.95 21.32 11.39
CA ILE A 203 -1.56 21.69 11.11
C ILE A 203 -0.96 22.42 12.32
N SER A 204 0.31 22.13 12.63
CA SER A 204 1.05 22.62 13.80
C SER A 204 0.62 22.04 15.16
N SER A 205 -0.32 21.11 15.22
CA SER A 205 -0.58 20.33 16.45
C SER A 205 0.56 19.36 16.73
N TYR A 206 0.90 19.15 18.00
CA TYR A 206 1.96 18.22 18.40
C TYR A 206 1.49 16.76 18.39
N ILE A 207 2.36 15.88 17.89
CA ILE A 207 2.25 14.44 18.04
C ILE A 207 3.49 13.90 18.76
N GLU A 208 3.32 12.88 19.60
CA GLU A 208 4.41 12.28 20.39
C GLU A 208 5.50 11.68 19.50
N SER A 209 5.11 11.07 18.38
CA SER A 209 6.04 10.39 17.48
C SER A 209 5.49 10.27 16.05
N PRO A 210 6.35 9.97 15.05
CA PRO A 210 5.94 9.73 13.67
C PRO A 210 4.86 8.65 13.49
N GLN A 211 4.81 7.65 14.40
CA GLN A 211 3.80 6.59 14.35
C GLN A 211 2.38 7.11 14.62
N HIS A 212 2.25 8.30 15.21
CA HIS A 212 0.98 8.96 15.50
C HIS A 212 0.51 9.90 14.38
N VAL A 213 1.13 9.82 13.19
CA VAL A 213 0.79 10.66 12.04
C VAL A 213 -0.68 10.52 11.60
N GLU A 214 -1.32 9.37 11.85
CA GLU A 214 -2.74 9.15 11.58
C GLU A 214 -3.68 10.05 12.42
N LEU A 215 -3.18 10.71 13.47
CA LEU A 215 -3.91 11.76 14.18
C LEU A 215 -4.03 13.06 13.38
N CYS A 216 -3.03 13.35 12.52
CA CYS A 216 -3.01 14.55 11.70
C CYS A 216 -4.05 14.46 10.58
N TYR A 217 -4.78 15.55 10.33
CA TYR A 217 -5.82 15.60 9.29
C TYR A 217 -5.28 15.15 7.92
N HIS A 218 -4.13 15.67 7.51
CA HIS A 218 -3.47 15.30 6.25
C HIS A 218 -2.59 14.05 6.36
N LYS A 219 -2.50 13.37 7.51
CA LYS A 219 -1.52 12.28 7.74
C LYS A 219 -0.09 12.67 7.31
N ALA A 220 0.28 13.91 7.58
CA ALA A 220 1.64 14.39 7.36
C ALA A 220 2.16 15.06 8.62
N PHE A 221 3.47 14.97 8.84
CA PHE A 221 4.13 15.64 9.95
C PHE A 221 5.47 16.26 9.52
N ARG A 222 5.96 17.19 10.33
CA ARG A 222 7.31 17.74 10.23
C ARG A 222 8.05 17.57 11.55
N GLU A 223 9.32 17.25 11.48
CA GLU A 223 10.20 17.23 12.64
C GLU A 223 10.70 18.66 12.93
N LYS A 224 10.69 19.05 14.20
CA LYS A 224 11.25 20.31 14.70
C LYS A 224 12.18 20.02 15.87
N LEU A 225 13.41 20.47 15.76
CA LEU A 225 14.38 20.45 16.84
C LEU A 225 14.20 21.70 17.71
N HIS A 226 13.94 21.50 19.01
CA HIS A 226 13.90 22.59 19.99
C HIS A 226 14.78 22.21 21.17
N ASN A 227 15.84 23.00 21.41
CA ASN A 227 16.83 22.77 22.48
C ASN A 227 17.39 21.33 22.49
N GLY A 228 17.69 20.78 21.31
CA GLY A 228 18.20 19.42 21.15
C GLY A 228 17.16 18.30 21.28
N THR A 229 15.90 18.63 21.63
CA THR A 229 14.80 17.67 21.70
C THR A 229 14.01 17.69 20.39
N LYS A 230 13.74 16.50 19.83
CA LYS A 230 12.89 16.35 18.65
C LYS A 230 11.43 16.46 19.05
N SER A 231 10.69 17.27 18.32
CA SER A 231 9.24 17.38 18.41
C SER A 231 8.65 17.15 17.02
N PHE A 232 7.44 16.60 16.96
CA PHE A 232 6.76 16.31 15.71
C PHE A 232 5.47 17.11 15.66
N LEU A 233 5.24 17.83 14.57
CA LEU A 233 4.03 18.62 14.37
C LEU A 233 3.31 18.16 13.12
N CYS A 234 1.99 18.12 13.16
CA CYS A 234 1.18 17.89 11.96
C CYS A 234 1.52 18.94 10.88
N SER A 235 1.61 18.51 9.63
CA SER A 235 1.86 19.35 8.46
C SER A 235 0.72 19.22 7.44
N SER A 236 0.75 20.07 6.41
CA SER A 236 -0.28 20.16 5.38
C SER A 236 -0.19 19.06 4.31
N GLY A 237 0.80 18.17 4.37
CA GLY A 237 1.07 17.19 3.31
C GLY A 237 1.89 17.79 2.18
N ASP A 238 2.68 16.94 1.54
CA ASP A 238 3.47 17.30 0.36
C ASP A 238 2.75 16.82 -0.90
N TYR A 239 2.91 17.55 -2.00
CA TYR A 239 2.27 17.26 -3.29
C TYR A 239 3.25 17.46 -4.43
N LEU A 240 2.98 16.78 -5.55
CA LEU A 240 3.75 16.93 -6.77
C LEU A 240 3.02 17.86 -7.74
N ASP A 241 3.61 19.02 -8.07
CA ASP A 241 3.03 20.01 -9.01
C ASP A 241 3.23 19.63 -10.50
N SER A 242 3.41 18.33 -10.76
CA SER A 242 3.66 17.79 -12.09
C SER A 242 3.16 16.35 -12.18
N THR A 243 3.21 15.76 -13.37
CA THR A 243 2.85 14.35 -13.52
C THR A 243 3.72 13.42 -12.66
N HIS A 244 3.10 12.40 -12.05
CA HIS A 244 3.81 11.32 -11.37
C HIS A 244 4.57 10.40 -12.33
N ILE A 245 4.34 10.48 -13.62
CA ILE A 245 5.01 9.66 -14.62
C ILE A 245 6.31 10.32 -15.06
N ARG A 246 7.42 9.58 -15.01
CA ARG A 246 8.77 10.01 -15.38
C ARG A 246 9.34 9.17 -16.51
N GLN A 247 10.28 9.75 -17.26
CA GLN A 247 10.92 9.06 -18.39
C GLN A 247 12.03 8.14 -17.91
N GLN A 248 12.79 8.57 -16.90
CA GLN A 248 13.96 7.87 -16.37
C GLN A 248 13.90 7.78 -14.84
N PRO A 249 14.42 6.72 -14.20
CA PRO A 249 14.48 6.59 -12.74
C PRO A 249 15.41 7.61 -12.08
N ASN A 250 16.28 8.28 -12.85
CA ASN A 250 17.09 9.37 -12.33
C ASN A 250 16.38 10.73 -12.41
N ASP A 251 15.19 10.81 -13.00
CA ASP A 251 14.39 12.02 -12.99
C ASP A 251 14.02 12.37 -11.54
N THR A 252 14.16 13.65 -11.21
CA THR A 252 13.87 14.17 -9.88
C THR A 252 12.39 14.48 -9.73
N CYS A 253 11.79 13.98 -8.65
CA CYS A 253 10.47 14.32 -8.17
C CYS A 253 10.60 15.43 -7.13
N THR A 254 10.08 16.60 -7.44
CA THR A 254 10.17 17.80 -6.60
C THR A 254 8.83 18.06 -5.94
N TYR A 255 8.73 17.89 -4.63
CA TYR A 255 7.48 18.05 -3.91
C TYR A 255 7.40 19.40 -3.21
N HIS A 256 6.17 19.89 -3.06
CA HIS A 256 5.84 21.15 -2.43
C HIS A 256 4.85 20.91 -1.29
N SER A 257 4.87 21.75 -0.26
CA SER A 257 3.91 21.62 0.84
C SER A 257 2.63 22.38 0.52
N LEU A 258 1.48 21.77 0.78
CA LEU A 258 0.18 22.42 0.62
C LEU A 258 0.08 23.70 1.46
N GLY A 259 -0.45 24.78 0.87
CA GLY A 259 -0.61 26.07 1.54
C GLY A 259 0.66 26.95 1.60
N ASN A 260 1.78 26.50 1.04
CA ASN A 260 2.94 27.37 0.82
C ASN A 260 2.70 28.22 -0.46
N HIS A 261 1.86 29.26 -0.31
CA HIS A 261 1.52 30.19 -1.40
C HIS A 261 2.76 31.01 -1.80
N GLY A 262 3.52 30.48 -2.75
CA GLY A 262 4.73 31.12 -3.27
C GLY A 262 5.56 30.27 -4.23
N HIS A 263 5.37 28.94 -4.31
CA HIS A 263 6.11 28.02 -5.20
C HIS A 263 7.66 28.07 -5.13
N GLU A 264 8.26 28.91 -4.29
CA GLU A 264 9.68 29.27 -4.41
C GLU A 264 10.65 28.27 -3.77
N THR A 265 10.19 27.39 -2.87
CA THR A 265 11.08 26.39 -2.25
C THR A 265 10.42 25.03 -2.21
N PRO A 266 10.96 24.02 -2.91
CA PRO A 266 10.47 22.65 -2.76
C PRO A 266 10.72 22.15 -1.33
N THR A 267 9.76 21.41 -0.79
CA THR A 267 9.89 20.81 0.55
C THR A 267 11.03 19.81 0.56
N PHE A 268 11.08 18.95 -0.46
CA PHE A 268 12.13 18.00 -0.68
C PHE A 268 12.10 17.50 -2.13
N ALA A 269 13.17 16.81 -2.51
CA ALA A 269 13.28 16.17 -3.80
C ALA A 269 13.76 14.72 -3.63
N GLU A 270 13.25 13.81 -4.43
CA GLU A 270 13.69 12.43 -4.48
C GLU A 270 13.84 11.95 -5.91
N LYS A 271 14.56 10.84 -6.11
CA LYS A 271 14.61 10.19 -7.42
C LYS A 271 13.35 9.38 -7.65
N SER A 272 12.86 9.43 -8.89
CA SER A 272 11.80 8.52 -9.33
C SER A 272 12.24 7.06 -9.27
N GLN A 273 11.26 6.16 -9.30
CA GLN A 273 11.49 4.73 -9.17
C GLN A 273 10.89 4.00 -10.37
N CYS A 274 11.57 2.96 -10.84
CA CYS A 274 11.02 2.15 -11.93
C CYS A 274 9.74 1.44 -11.49
N GLY A 275 8.69 1.56 -12.31
CA GLY A 275 7.51 0.71 -12.19
C GLY A 275 7.66 -0.56 -13.03
N TYR A 276 6.53 -1.19 -13.30
CA TYR A 276 6.42 -2.48 -13.99
C TYR A 276 5.61 -2.37 -15.28
N SER A 277 5.73 -1.23 -15.96
CA SER A 277 5.01 -0.94 -17.20
C SER A 277 5.71 -1.60 -18.39
N LYS A 278 4.92 -2.00 -19.40
CA LYS A 278 5.43 -2.40 -20.72
C LYS A 278 6.25 -1.33 -21.42
N THR A 279 6.05 -0.07 -21.05
CA THR A 279 6.79 1.06 -21.60
C THR A 279 8.11 1.32 -20.90
N GLY A 280 8.39 0.68 -19.75
CA GLY A 280 9.62 0.91 -18.99
C GLY A 280 9.71 2.35 -18.47
N LYS A 281 8.63 2.84 -17.85
CA LYS A 281 8.58 4.18 -17.23
C LYS A 281 9.00 4.16 -15.77
N ALA A 282 9.45 5.32 -15.30
CA ALA A 282 9.66 5.60 -13.89
C ALA A 282 8.48 6.40 -13.31
N PHE A 283 8.33 6.41 -11.99
CA PHE A 283 7.24 7.07 -11.31
C PHE A 283 7.70 7.79 -10.04
N CYS A 284 7.04 8.90 -9.73
CA CYS A 284 7.08 9.56 -8.42
C CYS A 284 5.97 9.00 -7.55
N ASP A 285 6.26 8.75 -6.28
CA ASP A 285 5.27 8.25 -5.34
C ASP A 285 4.16 9.29 -5.12
N TYR A 286 2.93 8.82 -4.92
CA TYR A 286 1.85 9.68 -4.42
C TYR A 286 2.15 10.09 -2.97
N ARG A 287 1.73 11.30 -2.62
CA ARG A 287 1.90 11.93 -1.31
C ARG A 287 0.56 12.46 -0.80
N GLU A 288 0.55 12.73 0.50
CA GLU A 288 -0.67 13.11 1.22
C GLU A 288 -1.25 14.46 0.79
N GLY A 289 -0.48 15.29 0.10
CA GLY A 289 -0.95 16.55 -0.45
C GLY A 289 -1.48 16.47 -1.88
N ASP A 290 -1.31 15.35 -2.59
CA ASP A 290 -1.79 15.24 -3.97
C ASP A 290 -3.32 15.36 -4.05
N GLU A 291 -3.84 15.86 -5.17
CA GLU A 291 -5.28 16.07 -5.41
C GLU A 291 -6.10 14.80 -5.12
N LEU A 292 -5.56 13.65 -5.53
CA LEU A 292 -6.14 12.34 -5.30
C LEU A 292 -6.38 12.06 -3.81
N HIS A 293 -5.47 12.47 -2.92
CA HIS A 293 -5.60 12.30 -1.48
C HIS A 293 -6.49 13.39 -0.86
N THR A 294 -6.23 14.65 -1.20
CA THR A 294 -6.90 15.80 -0.58
C THR A 294 -8.41 15.77 -0.80
N ARG A 295 -8.88 15.34 -1.98
CA ARG A 295 -10.30 15.14 -2.24
C ARG A 295 -10.94 14.02 -1.40
N THR A 296 -10.16 13.11 -0.82
CA THR A 296 -10.72 12.03 -0.01
C THR A 296 -10.77 12.35 1.48
N LEU A 297 -10.08 13.41 1.93
CA LEU A 297 -9.86 13.69 3.34
C LEU A 297 -11.16 13.76 4.15
N LYS A 298 -12.17 14.46 3.62
CA LYS A 298 -13.48 14.57 4.28
C LYS A 298 -14.16 13.20 4.44
N ILE A 299 -14.11 12.36 3.42
CA ILE A 299 -14.71 11.03 3.42
C ILE A 299 -13.99 10.13 4.45
N VAL A 300 -12.66 10.19 4.48
CA VAL A 300 -11.84 9.44 5.45
C VAL A 300 -12.10 9.93 6.88
N GLU A 301 -12.26 11.24 7.10
CA GLU A 301 -12.62 11.79 8.40
C GLU A 301 -14.01 11.29 8.84
N GLU A 302 -15.00 11.33 7.95
CA GLU A 302 -16.36 10.83 8.21
C GLU A 302 -16.36 9.34 8.55
N PHE A 303 -15.57 8.51 7.84
CA PHE A 303 -15.40 7.09 8.14
C PHE A 303 -14.97 6.87 9.60
N TRP A 304 -13.93 7.58 10.09
CA TRP A 304 -13.50 7.43 11.49
C TRP A 304 -14.51 8.00 12.49
N ARG A 305 -15.22 9.07 12.14
CA ARG A 305 -16.30 9.64 12.96
C ARG A 305 -17.52 8.74 13.04
N ALA A 306 -17.72 7.86 12.06
CA ALA A 306 -18.77 6.84 12.09
C ALA A 306 -18.45 5.67 13.04
N LYS A 307 -17.27 5.67 13.68
CA LYS A 307 -16.90 4.74 14.75
C LYS A 307 -17.00 3.27 14.33
N PRO A 308 -16.28 2.84 13.27
CA PRO A 308 -16.36 1.47 12.78
C PRO A 308 -16.03 0.50 13.92
N ASN A 309 -16.93 -0.41 14.29
CA ASN A 309 -16.70 -1.36 15.38
C ASN A 309 -15.79 -2.54 14.96
N CYS A 310 -14.48 -2.36 15.12
CA CYS A 310 -13.47 -3.33 14.71
C CYS A 310 -12.30 -3.40 15.71
N HIS A 311 -11.49 -4.45 15.60
CA HIS A 311 -10.29 -4.59 16.41
C HIS A 311 -9.28 -3.47 16.09
N VAL A 312 -8.62 -2.91 17.11
CA VAL A 312 -7.72 -1.74 16.96
C VAL A 312 -6.52 -2.00 16.02
N ASN A 313 -6.06 -3.25 15.95
CA ASN A 313 -4.97 -3.67 15.04
C ASN A 313 -5.42 -4.00 13.61
N SER A 314 -6.72 -4.16 13.35
CA SER A 314 -7.24 -4.34 11.99
C SER A 314 -8.60 -3.67 11.87
N PRO A 315 -8.62 -2.32 11.76
CA PRO A 315 -9.83 -1.62 11.38
C PRO A 315 -10.25 -1.96 9.94
N PHE A 316 -9.39 -2.62 9.16
CA PHE A 316 -9.55 -2.77 7.72
C PHE A 316 -10.02 -4.15 7.27
N GLY A 317 -9.74 -5.24 7.98
CA GLY A 317 -10.25 -6.57 7.59
C GLY A 317 -11.61 -6.93 8.19
N CYS A 318 -12.23 -6.01 8.94
CA CYS A 318 -13.43 -6.27 9.73
C CYS A 318 -14.71 -5.93 8.96
N ASP A 319 -15.67 -6.86 8.96
CA ASP A 319 -16.92 -6.77 8.18
C ASP A 319 -17.71 -5.49 8.47
N HIS A 320 -17.73 -5.08 9.74
CA HIS A 320 -18.48 -3.90 10.14
C HIS A 320 -17.84 -2.61 9.61
N ALA A 321 -16.51 -2.55 9.50
CA ALA A 321 -15.86 -1.43 8.83
C ALA A 321 -16.18 -1.41 7.33
N MET A 322 -16.27 -2.58 6.67
CA MET A 322 -16.62 -2.66 5.24
C MET A 322 -18.01 -2.08 4.92
N GLU A 323 -18.91 -2.08 5.92
CA GLU A 323 -20.26 -1.52 5.82
C GLU A 323 -20.31 -0.02 6.17
N THR A 324 -19.24 0.55 6.74
CA THR A 324 -19.16 1.97 7.07
C THR A 324 -18.83 2.82 5.83
N PRO A 325 -19.61 3.89 5.54
CA PRO A 325 -19.30 4.80 4.43
C PRO A 325 -17.86 5.33 4.48
N GLY A 326 -17.19 5.34 3.32
CA GLY A 326 -15.81 5.82 3.20
C GLY A 326 -14.75 4.75 3.50
N TYR A 327 -15.16 3.52 3.79
CA TYR A 327 -14.23 2.40 3.99
C TYR A 327 -13.39 2.13 2.74
N TYR A 328 -14.03 1.98 1.57
CA TYR A 328 -13.31 1.64 0.33
C TYR A 328 -12.44 2.81 -0.13
N VAL A 329 -12.89 4.05 0.09
CA VAL A 329 -12.05 5.24 -0.08
C VAL A 329 -10.82 5.19 0.83
N THR A 330 -10.99 4.93 2.12
CA THR A 330 -9.88 4.84 3.08
C THR A 330 -8.87 3.77 2.68
N GLN A 331 -9.34 2.60 2.23
CA GLN A 331 -8.49 1.50 1.76
C GLN A 331 -7.80 1.81 0.44
N GLY A 332 -8.54 2.25 -0.56
CA GLY A 332 -7.99 2.55 -1.88
C GLY A 332 -6.90 3.61 -1.81
N VAL A 333 -7.12 4.67 -1.04
CA VAL A 333 -6.13 5.73 -0.79
C VAL A 333 -4.89 5.21 -0.06
N HIS A 334 -5.06 4.29 0.91
CA HIS A 334 -3.91 3.64 1.55
C HIS A 334 -3.06 2.87 0.53
N TYR A 335 -3.70 2.10 -0.35
CA TYR A 335 -3.00 1.41 -1.44
C TYR A 335 -2.31 2.38 -2.38
N GLU A 336 -2.97 3.47 -2.78
CA GLU A 336 -2.37 4.46 -3.69
C GLU A 336 -1.16 5.15 -3.09
N LEU A 337 -1.20 5.55 -1.80
CA LEU A 337 -0.05 6.17 -1.13
C LEU A 337 1.13 5.20 -0.95
N HIS A 338 0.88 3.97 -0.52
CA HIS A 338 1.95 3.02 -0.17
C HIS A 338 2.43 2.15 -1.34
N HIS A 339 1.63 2.04 -2.40
CA HIS A 339 1.86 1.13 -3.51
C HIS A 339 1.70 1.78 -4.90
N SER A 340 1.63 3.11 -5.00
CA SER A 340 1.50 3.89 -6.25
C SER A 340 2.28 3.30 -7.45
N ARG A 341 3.58 3.04 -7.30
CA ARG A 341 4.46 2.49 -8.36
C ARG A 341 4.03 1.12 -8.90
N TYR A 342 3.32 0.34 -8.09
CA TYR A 342 2.75 -0.95 -8.47
C TYR A 342 1.36 -0.81 -9.11
N LEU A 343 0.74 0.37 -8.99
CA LEU A 343 -0.60 0.63 -9.48
C LEU A 343 -0.62 1.44 -10.79
N GLN A 344 0.34 2.34 -10.99
CA GLN A 344 0.38 3.25 -12.14
C GLN A 344 0.91 2.58 -13.42
N ASP A 345 0.16 2.67 -14.52
CA ASP A 345 0.53 2.25 -15.89
C ASP A 345 1.16 0.84 -16.02
N ASN A 346 0.88 -0.05 -15.06
CA ASN A 346 1.43 -1.40 -15.05
C ASN A 346 0.58 -2.38 -15.87
N ASP A 347 1.23 -3.41 -16.38
CA ASP A 347 0.55 -4.47 -17.12
C ASP A 347 -0.47 -5.22 -16.25
N ALA A 348 -1.51 -5.75 -16.89
CA ALA A 348 -2.61 -6.43 -16.21
C ALA A 348 -2.14 -7.58 -15.30
N CYS A 349 -1.12 -8.35 -15.71
CA CYS A 349 -0.65 -9.45 -14.87
C CYS A 349 0.04 -8.96 -13.58
N VAL A 350 0.76 -7.84 -13.63
CA VAL A 350 1.38 -7.24 -12.43
C VAL A 350 0.30 -6.79 -11.45
N LYS A 351 -0.77 -6.19 -11.98
CA LYS A 351 -1.95 -5.79 -11.21
C LYS A 351 -2.61 -6.98 -10.50
N GLU A 352 -2.75 -8.10 -11.20
CA GLU A 352 -3.34 -9.33 -10.66
C GLU A 352 -2.45 -10.04 -9.63
N ILE A 353 -1.12 -9.97 -9.77
CA ILE A 353 -0.18 -10.69 -8.89
C ILE A 353 0.10 -9.92 -7.60
N LEU A 354 0.39 -8.63 -7.66
CA LEU A 354 0.92 -7.89 -6.50
C LEU A 354 -0.17 -7.28 -5.63
N HIS A 355 -1.24 -6.77 -6.24
CA HIS A 355 -2.32 -6.08 -5.53
C HIS A 355 -3.69 -6.44 -6.09
N ALA A 356 -3.94 -7.73 -6.34
CA ALA A 356 -5.22 -8.22 -6.86
C ALA A 356 -6.44 -7.67 -6.09
N PRO A 357 -6.45 -7.63 -4.74
CA PRO A 357 -7.58 -7.08 -3.99
C PRO A 357 -7.88 -5.62 -4.33
N TYR A 358 -6.84 -4.81 -4.53
CA TYR A 358 -7.01 -3.40 -4.93
C TYR A 358 -7.80 -3.29 -6.24
N TRP A 359 -7.39 -4.02 -7.27
CA TRP A 359 -8.00 -3.93 -8.60
C TRP A 359 -9.36 -4.61 -8.70
N LYS A 360 -9.55 -5.73 -8.00
CA LYS A 360 -10.80 -6.51 -8.06
C LYS A 360 -11.91 -5.93 -7.21
N GLU A 361 -11.57 -5.20 -6.15
CA GLU A 361 -12.56 -4.77 -5.16
C GLU A 361 -12.44 -3.29 -4.80
N TYR A 362 -11.28 -2.87 -4.29
CA TYR A 362 -11.17 -1.53 -3.70
C TYR A 362 -11.27 -0.41 -4.72
N GLN A 363 -10.63 -0.54 -5.88
CA GLN A 363 -10.60 0.53 -6.87
C GLN A 363 -12.00 0.87 -7.37
N GLN A 364 -12.78 -0.14 -7.79
CA GLN A 364 -14.13 0.08 -8.30
C GLN A 364 -15.03 0.69 -7.22
N LYS A 365 -15.09 0.07 -6.03
CA LYS A 365 -15.94 0.55 -4.93
C LYS A 365 -15.52 1.92 -4.41
N MET A 366 -14.22 2.23 -4.41
CA MET A 366 -13.71 3.58 -4.11
C MET A 366 -14.25 4.59 -5.12
N GLN A 367 -14.22 4.31 -6.43
CA GLN A 367 -14.78 5.22 -7.43
C GLN A 367 -16.29 5.40 -7.28
N GLU A 368 -17.02 4.32 -6.97
CA GLU A 368 -18.46 4.38 -6.70
C GLU A 368 -18.80 5.23 -5.47
N GLU A 369 -18.01 5.14 -4.39
CA GLU A 369 -18.13 6.01 -3.23
C GLU A 369 -17.80 7.46 -3.57
N LEU A 370 -16.66 7.71 -4.24
CA LEU A 370 -16.27 9.06 -4.66
C LEU A 370 -17.35 9.72 -5.52
N ALA A 371 -17.95 8.98 -6.46
CA ALA A 371 -19.04 9.49 -7.28
C ALA A 371 -20.21 9.96 -6.42
N LYS A 372 -20.61 9.23 -5.37
CA LYS A 372 -21.71 9.67 -4.49
C LYS A 372 -21.43 11.00 -3.78
N TYR A 373 -20.16 11.27 -3.46
CA TYR A 373 -19.74 12.51 -2.80
C TYR A 373 -19.55 13.68 -3.78
N TYR A 374 -19.20 13.39 -5.03
CA TYR A 374 -18.81 14.38 -6.03
C TYR A 374 -19.74 14.48 -7.24
N ILE A 375 -20.92 13.82 -7.22
CA ILE A 375 -22.01 14.17 -8.12
C ILE A 375 -22.42 15.61 -7.75
N GLU A 376 -21.90 16.57 -8.49
CA GLU A 376 -22.35 17.94 -8.43
C GLU A 376 -23.87 17.98 -8.69
N PRO A 377 -24.68 18.60 -7.82
CA PRO A 377 -26.12 18.76 -8.08
C PRO A 377 -26.45 19.64 -9.30
N ASN A 378 -25.45 20.17 -10.02
CA ASN A 378 -25.66 21.21 -11.03
C ASN A 378 -25.25 20.85 -12.47
N ASP A 379 -24.73 19.66 -12.75
CA ASP A 379 -24.42 19.26 -14.13
C ASP A 379 -25.46 18.29 -14.71
N HIS A 380 -26.69 18.79 -14.78
CA HIS A 380 -27.74 18.22 -15.63
C HIS A 380 -27.37 18.23 -17.13
N ALA A 381 -26.22 18.78 -17.53
CA ALA A 381 -25.69 18.71 -18.88
C ALA A 381 -24.87 17.42 -19.19
N GLY A 382 -24.29 16.76 -18.17
CA GLY A 382 -23.39 15.61 -18.39
C GLY A 382 -24.08 14.25 -18.53
N VAL A 383 -25.27 14.09 -17.95
CA VAL A 383 -26.02 12.81 -17.96
C VAL A 383 -26.63 12.51 -19.34
N LEU A 384 -26.71 13.48 -20.24
CA LEU A 384 -27.15 13.26 -21.63
C LEU A 384 -26.09 12.56 -22.50
N CYS A 385 -24.79 12.60 -22.16
CA CYS A 385 -23.76 11.97 -23.00
C CYS A 385 -23.60 10.45 -22.80
N LEU A 386 -23.87 9.92 -21.59
CA LEU A 386 -23.84 8.47 -21.35
C LEU A 386 -25.13 7.76 -21.84
N GLY A 387 -26.26 8.47 -21.87
CA GLY A 387 -27.52 7.97 -22.43
C GLY A 387 -27.54 7.90 -23.97
N VAL A 388 -26.86 8.82 -24.66
CA VAL A 388 -26.85 8.86 -26.14
C VAL A 388 -25.93 7.80 -26.75
N LEU A 389 -24.82 7.42 -26.10
CA LEU A 389 -23.96 6.34 -26.60
C LEU A 389 -24.62 4.96 -26.52
N SER A 390 -25.53 4.74 -25.57
CA SER A 390 -26.31 3.48 -25.49
C SER A 390 -27.45 3.41 -26.52
N LEU A 391 -27.99 4.56 -26.96
CA LEU A 391 -29.05 4.60 -27.97
C LEU A 391 -28.51 4.45 -29.41
N VAL A 392 -27.29 4.92 -29.71
CA VAL A 392 -26.68 4.75 -31.04
C VAL A 392 -26.30 3.28 -31.31
N ALA A 393 -25.90 2.52 -30.28
CA ALA A 393 -25.64 1.09 -30.40
C ALA A 393 -26.91 0.25 -30.67
N LEU A 394 -28.08 0.70 -30.20
CA LEU A 394 -29.35 0.04 -30.46
C LEU A 394 -29.91 0.32 -31.85
N VAL A 395 -29.62 1.49 -32.44
CA VAL A 395 -30.08 1.82 -33.80
C VAL A 395 -29.20 1.19 -34.89
N THR A 396 -27.91 0.99 -34.65
CA THR A 396 -27.04 0.28 -35.62
C THR A 396 -27.23 -1.24 -35.64
N SER A 397 -27.86 -1.81 -34.61
CA SER A 397 -28.18 -3.25 -34.52
C SER A 397 -29.47 -3.65 -35.25
N VAL A 398 -30.23 -2.69 -35.80
CA VAL A 398 -31.49 -2.92 -36.53
C VAL A 398 -31.34 -2.67 -38.04
N MET A 399 -30.14 -2.32 -38.52
CA MET A 399 -29.87 -2.08 -39.94
C MET A 399 -28.72 -2.91 -40.54
N PHE A 400 -28.38 -4.06 -39.93
CA PHE A 400 -27.54 -5.08 -40.56
C PHE A 400 -28.15 -6.48 -40.43
#